data_AF-A0A957MB17-F1
#
_entry.id   AF-A0A957MB17-F1
#
_cell.length_a   1.000
_cell.length_b   1.000
_cell.length_c   1.000
_cell.angle_alpha   90.00
_cell.angle_beta   90.00
_cell.angle_gamma   90.00
#
_symmetry.space_group_name_H-M   'P 1'
#
loop_
_entity.id
_entity.type
_entity.pdbx_description
1 polymer ?
#
loop_
_entity_poly.entity_id
_entity_poly.type
_entity_poly.pdbx_seq_one_letter_code
_entity_poly.pdbx_strand_id
1 'polypeptide(L)' 'SLEPAPLFLYCAGYNEGYYVQFGFRALVPEEMPRSLRRISRVSNAILPILSALTNEQHRLVVMGRGLD' A
#
# COMPACT_ATOMS: atom_id res chain seq x y z
N SER A 1 -24.25 -14.89 -6.35
CA SER A 1 -23.28 -14.42 -7.34
C SER A 1 -21.89 -14.73 -6.81
N LEU A 2 -20.92 -15.04 -7.68
CA LEU A 2 -19.51 -15.00 -7.29
C LEU A 2 -19.11 -13.54 -7.35
N GLU A 3 -19.31 -12.80 -6.25
CA GLU A 3 -18.73 -11.47 -6.17
C GLU A 3 -17.20 -11.63 -6.15
N PRO A 4 -16.47 -10.88 -6.98
CA PRO A 4 -15.02 -10.98 -7.04
C PRO A 4 -14.42 -10.62 -5.67
N ALA A 5 -13.51 -11.46 -5.20
CA ALA A 5 -12.82 -11.20 -3.94
C ALA A 5 -12.05 -9.86 -3.99
N PRO A 6 -11.93 -9.14 -2.86
CA PRO A 6 -11.15 -7.92 -2.79
C PRO A 6 -9.70 -8.16 -3.24
N LEU A 7 -9.17 -7.23 -4.03
CA LEU A 7 -7.78 -7.26 -4.49
C LEU A 7 -6.94 -6.27 -3.70
N PHE A 8 -5.71 -6.68 -3.39
CA PHE A 8 -4.75 -5.86 -2.65
C PHE A 8 -3.40 -5.84 -3.37
N LEU A 9 -2.71 -4.69 -3.30
CA LEU A 9 -1.32 -4.57 -3.73
C LEU A 9 -0.55 -3.68 -2.76
N TYR A 10 0.78 -3.80 -2.78
CA TYR A 10 1.66 -2.79 -2.22
C TYR A 10 2.43 -2.10 -3.34
N CYS A 11 2.62 -0.79 -3.23
CA CYS A 11 3.40 -0.02 -4.17
C CYS A 11 4.27 1.02 -3.47
N ALA A 12 5.26 1.54 -4.19
CA ALA A 12 5.96 2.75 -3.75
C ALA A 12 4.99 3.95 -3.77
N GLY A 13 5.19 4.91 -2.87
CA GLY A 13 4.32 6.08 -2.73
C GLY A 13 4.15 6.88 -4.03
N TYR A 14 5.20 6.99 -4.84
CA TYR A 14 5.14 7.68 -6.13
C TYR A 14 4.25 6.98 -7.18
N ASN A 15 3.92 5.69 -6.97
CA ASN A 15 3.02 4.94 -7.85
C ASN A 15 1.55 4.99 -7.40
N GLU A 16 1.24 5.61 -6.26
CA GLU A 16 -0.12 5.64 -5.72
C GLU A 16 -1.12 6.22 -6.73
N GLY A 17 -0.80 7.36 -7.33
CA GLY A 17 -1.64 7.99 -8.36
C GLY A 17 -1.82 7.15 -9.63
N TYR A 18 -0.81 6.35 -10.00
CA TYR A 18 -0.91 5.44 -11.14
C TYR A 18 -1.95 4.34 -10.91
N TYR A 19 -2.08 3.83 -9.69
CA TYR A 19 -3.01 2.74 -9.40
C TYR A 19 -4.47 3.18 -9.21
N VAL A 20 -4.72 4.46 -8.95
CA VAL A 20 -6.08 5.03 -8.86
C VAL A 20 -6.88 4.79 -10.13
N GLN A 21 -6.27 4.90 -11.31
CA GLN A 21 -6.96 4.69 -12.60
C GLN A 21 -7.46 3.25 -12.81
N PHE A 22 -6.94 2.28 -12.06
CA PHE A 22 -7.37 0.88 -12.09
C PHE A 22 -8.38 0.53 -10.99
N GLY A 23 -8.90 1.55 -10.29
CA GLY A 23 -9.90 1.42 -9.23
C GLY A 23 -9.31 1.06 -7.86
N PHE A 24 -8.00 1.16 -7.68
CA PHE A 24 -7.38 0.98 -6.37
C PHE A 24 -7.40 2.28 -5.57
N ARG A 25 -7.54 2.17 -4.25
CA ARG A 25 -7.35 3.29 -3.31
C ARG A 25 -6.36 2.93 -2.22
N ALA A 26 -5.63 3.91 -1.72
CA ALA A 26 -4.81 3.73 -0.53
C ALA A 26 -5.69 3.31 0.66
N LEU A 27 -5.19 2.36 1.45
CA LEU A 27 -5.87 1.86 2.64
C LEU A 27 -5.29 2.49 3.89
N VAL A 28 -6.15 2.84 4.84
CA VAL A 28 -5.71 3.09 6.21
C VAL A 28 -5.43 1.75 6.91
N PRO A 29 -4.59 1.70 7.96
CA PRO A 29 -4.21 0.45 8.62
C PRO A 29 -5.40 -0.43 9.00
N GLU A 30 -6.51 0.17 9.42
CA GLU A 30 -7.73 -0.50 9.88
C GLU A 30 -8.38 -1.35 8.78
N GLU A 31 -8.29 -0.91 7.53
CA GLU A 31 -8.84 -1.57 6.33
C GLU A 31 -7.91 -2.65 5.78
N MET A 32 -6.63 -2.63 6.17
CA MET A 32 -5.66 -3.60 5.68
C MET A 32 -5.89 -4.98 6.32
N PRO A 33 -5.81 -6.07 5.52
CA PRO A 33 -5.61 -7.41 6.02
C PRO A 33 -4.42 -7.48 6.99
N ARG A 34 -4.53 -8.31 8.04
CA ARG A 34 -3.53 -8.36 9.13
C ARG A 34 -2.09 -8.59 8.64
N SER A 35 -1.92 -9.44 7.63
CA SER A 35 -0.62 -9.71 7.01
C SER A 35 -0.04 -8.45 6.34
N LEU A 36 -0.85 -7.75 5.55
CA LEU A 36 -0.44 -6.53 4.84
C LEU A 36 -0.18 -5.37 5.81
N ARG A 37 -0.97 -5.25 6.87
CA ARG A 37 -0.73 -4.27 7.94
C ARG A 37 0.65 -4.46 8.59
N ARG A 38 1.03 -5.70 8.85
CA ARG A 38 2.34 -6.03 9.44
C ARG A 38 3.48 -5.67 8.49
N ILE A 39 3.36 -6.02 7.20
CA ILE A 39 4.37 -5.68 6.19
C ILE A 39 4.49 -4.16 6.06
N SER A 40 3.37 -3.46 5.89
CA SER A 40 3.33 -1.99 5.80
C SER A 40 4.02 -1.32 6.98
N ARG A 41 3.75 -1.78 8.22
CA ARG A 41 4.39 -1.23 9.42
C ARG A 41 5.90 -1.47 9.45
N VAL A 42 6.35 -2.68 9.14
CA VAL A 42 7.79 -3.01 9.15
C VAL A 42 8.52 -2.25 8.06
N SER A 43 8.01 -2.28 6.82
CA SER A 43 8.61 -1.57 5.69
C SER A 43 8.67 -0.07 5.96
N ASN A 44 7.58 0.56 6.41
CA ASN A 44 7.58 2.00 6.68
C ASN A 44 8.39 2.40 7.93
N ALA A 45 8.82 1.46 8.77
CA ALA A 45 9.81 1.72 9.82
C ALA A 45 11.26 1.70 9.29
N ILE A 46 11.53 0.90 8.24
CA ILE A 46 12.87 0.72 7.67
C ILE A 46 13.14 1.74 6.55
N LEU A 47 12.15 2.00 5.69
CA LEU A 47 12.29 2.87 4.52
C LEU A 47 12.77 4.30 4.83
N PRO A 48 12.45 4.93 5.98
CA PRO A 48 13.02 6.23 6.34
C PRO A 48 14.55 6.20 6.48
N ILE A 49 15.12 5.08 6.94
CA ILE A 49 16.58 4.90 7.06
C ILE A 49 17.21 4.88 5.67
N LEU A 50 16.60 4.15 4.73
CA LEU A 50 17.06 4.13 3.34
C LEU A 50 16.89 5.50 2.67
N SER A 51 15.78 6.18 2.93
CA SER A 51 15.50 7.53 2.40
C SER A 51 16.57 8.55 2.83
N ALA A 52 17.07 8.43 4.07
CA ALA A 52 18.16 9.27 4.56
C ALA A 52 19.50 9.01 3.85
N LEU A 53 19.70 7.80 3.32
CA LEU A 53 20.93 7.42 2.60
C LEU A 53 20.85 7.77 1.11
N THR A 54 19.67 7.66 0.49
CA THR A 54 19.47 7.87 -0.95
C THR A 54 18.99 9.28 -1.30
N ASN A 55 18.55 10.07 -0.30
CA ASN A 55 17.83 11.34 -0.48
C ASN A 55 16.56 11.20 -1.34
N GLU A 56 16.02 9.98 -1.43
CA GLU A 56 14.74 9.68 -2.08
C GLU A 56 13.68 9.37 -1.02
N GLN A 57 12.47 9.91 -1.18
CA GLN A 57 11.39 9.64 -0.26
C GLN A 57 10.77 8.26 -0.56
N HIS A 58 11.20 7.23 0.16
CA HIS A 58 10.63 5.89 0.03
C HIS A 58 9.49 5.69 1.05
N ARG A 59 8.32 5.31 0.54
CA ARG A 59 7.16 4.91 1.34
C ARG A 59 6.49 3.72 0.68
N LEU A 60 6.11 2.71 1.46
CA LEU A 60 5.27 1.61 0.98
C LEU A 60 3.81 1.93 1.29
N VAL A 61 2.97 1.91 0.25
CA VAL A 61 1.53 2.13 0.33
C VAL A 61 0.84 0.80 0.04
N VAL A 62 -0.15 0.44 0.86
CA VAL A 62 -1.03 -0.69 0.58
C VAL A 62 -2.30 -0.13 -0.02
N MET A 63 -2.73 -0.69 -1.15
CA MET A 63 -3.93 -0.28 -1.85
C MET A 63 -4.90 -1.45 -1.99
N GLY A 64 -6.20 -1.14 -2.05
CA GLY A 64 -7.28 -2.12 -2.20
C GLY A 64 -8.29 -1.74 -3.27
N ARG A 65 -8.97 -2.74 -3.84
CA ARG A 65 -10.06 -2.61 -4.82
C ARG A 65 -11.17 -3.61 -4.51
N GLY A 66 -12.43 -3.18 -4.60
CA GLY A 66 -13.60 -4.00 -4.31
C GLY A 66 -13.71 -4.31 -2.81
N LEU A 67 -13.73 -3.27 -1.99
CA LEU A 67 -13.83 -3.37 -0.52
C LEU A 67 -15.25 -3.07 -0.01
N ASP A 68 -16.15 -2.83 -0.95
CA ASP A 68 -17.55 -2.49 -0.88
C ASP A 68 -18.44 -3.72 -0.69
#